data_AF-A0A522E1T7-F1
#
_entry.id   AF-A0A522E1T7-F1
#
_cell.length_a   1.000
_cell.length_b   1.000
_cell.length_c   1.000
_cell.angle_alpha   90.00
_cell.angle_beta   90.00
_cell.angle_gamma   90.00
#
_symmetry.space_group_name_H-M   'P 1'
#
loop_
_entity.id
_entity.type
_entity.pdbx_description
1 polymer ?
#
loop_
_entity_poly.entity_id
_entity_poly.type
_entity_poly.pdbx_seq_one_letter_code
_entity_poly.pdbx_strand_id
1 'polypeptide(L)'
;MIAIPVLRKTGLLGFFAIFLTACDPMVSIEGSFWPAWIICILAGLAVSIVLMWQLVRYRLAPYLGSPLLIAPSLWALCTFIIWLLFYST
;
A
#
# COMPACT_ATOMS: atom_id res chain seq x y z
N MET A 1 -37.64 -0.20 34.53
CA MET A 1 -37.02 -1.22 33.66
C MET A 1 -37.27 -0.92 32.17
N ILE A 2 -36.88 0.26 31.64
CA ILE A 2 -37.20 0.68 30.24
C ILE A 2 -35.98 1.32 29.52
N ALA A 3 -34.84 1.53 30.19
CA ALA A 3 -33.71 2.29 29.63
C ALA A 3 -32.70 1.47 28.77
N ILE A 4 -32.72 0.14 28.87
CA ILE A 4 -31.77 -0.77 28.20
C ILE A 4 -32.02 -0.94 26.67
N PRO A 5 -33.26 -1.00 26.13
CA PRO A 5 -33.48 -1.30 24.71
C PRO A 5 -33.17 -0.11 23.76
N VAL A 6 -33.18 1.13 24.27
CA VAL A 6 -32.90 2.34 23.47
C VAL A 6 -31.40 2.47 23.17
N LEU A 7 -30.54 2.21 24.17
CA LEU A 7 -29.09 2.22 23.99
C LEU A 7 -28.63 1.18 22.94
N ARG A 8 -29.28 0.00 22.93
CA ARG A 8 -29.02 -1.07 21.95
C ARG A 8 -29.40 -0.66 20.52
N LYS A 9 -30.52 0.06 20.33
CA LYS A 9 -30.96 0.55 19.02
C LYS A 9 -30.05 1.66 18.47
N THR A 10 -29.56 2.55 19.33
CA THR A 10 -28.64 3.62 18.93
C THR A 10 -27.26 3.10 18.56
N GLY A 11 -26.74 2.09 19.28
CA GLY A 11 -25.47 1.43 18.91
C GLY A 11 -25.56 0.68 17.57
N LEU A 12 -26.70 0.05 17.28
CA LEU A 12 -26.94 -0.63 16.01
C LEU A 12 -27.02 0.34 14.83
N LEU A 13 -27.67 1.50 15.02
CA LEU A 13 -27.76 2.56 14.01
C LEU A 13 -26.39 3.20 13.72
N GLY A 14 -25.58 3.43 14.75
CA GLY A 14 -24.21 3.93 14.58
C GLY A 14 -23.32 2.95 13.81
N PHE A 15 -23.43 1.65 14.10
CA PHE A 15 -22.70 0.59 13.37
C PHE A 15 -23.14 0.49 11.91
N PHE A 16 -24.45 0.60 11.63
CA PHE A 16 -24.98 0.56 10.26
C PHE A 16 -24.59 1.81 9.45
N ALA A 17 -24.53 2.99 10.09
CA ALA A 17 -24.08 4.23 9.47
C ALA A 17 -22.60 4.16 9.01
N ILE A 18 -21.73 3.50 9.77
CA ILE A 18 -20.32 3.28 9.39
C ILE A 18 -20.23 2.40 8.13
N PHE A 19 -21.09 1.39 8.01
CA PHE A 19 -21.18 0.56 6.80
C PHE A 19 -21.75 1.32 5.59
N LEU A 20 -22.64 2.30 5.81
CA LEU A 20 -23.19 3.16 4.76
C LEU A 20 -22.17 4.21 4.26
N THR A 21 -21.19 4.60 5.09
CA THR A 21 -20.07 5.47 4.67
C THR A 21 -18.94 4.71 3.97
N ALA A 22 -19.10 3.40 3.73
CA ALA A 22 -18.15 2.61 2.94
C ALA A 22 -18.22 2.91 1.43
N CYS A 23 -19.06 3.85 1.00
CA CYS A 23 -18.96 4.45 -0.33
C CYS A 23 -17.67 5.27 -0.36
N ASP A 24 -16.62 4.69 -0.92
CA ASP A 24 -15.31 5.31 -1.02
C ASP A 24 -15.45 6.64 -1.78
N PRO A 25 -15.05 7.78 -1.21
CA PRO A 25 -14.69 8.90 -2.05
C PRO A 25 -13.43 8.46 -2.78
N MET A 26 -13.57 7.98 -4.02
CA MET A 26 -12.47 7.73 -4.96
C MET A 26 -11.84 9.08 -5.36
N VAL A 27 -11.37 9.82 -4.36
CA VAL A 27 -10.52 11.00 -4.54
C VAL A 27 -9.18 10.41 -4.87
N SER A 28 -8.93 10.30 -6.17
CA SER A 28 -7.57 10.10 -6.66
C SER A 28 -6.79 11.34 -6.23
N ILE A 29 -6.05 11.26 -5.13
CA ILE A 29 -4.99 12.23 -4.82
C ILE A 29 -4.12 12.25 -6.08
N GLU A 30 -3.94 13.44 -6.66
CA GLU A 30 -3.15 13.65 -7.86
C GLU A 30 -1.85 12.83 -7.85
N GLY A 31 -1.89 11.73 -8.60
CA GLY A 31 -0.79 10.77 -8.74
C GLY A 31 -1.05 9.36 -8.16
N SER A 32 -1.80 9.21 -7.07
CA SER A 32 -2.26 7.90 -6.58
C SER A 32 -3.54 7.49 -7.31
N PHE A 33 -3.43 7.31 -8.63
CA PHE A 33 -4.52 6.81 -9.45
C PHE A 33 -4.83 5.36 -9.04
N TRP A 34 -6.05 5.13 -8.60
CA TRP A 34 -6.56 3.77 -8.43
C TRP A 34 -6.96 3.24 -9.82
N PRO A 35 -6.53 2.03 -10.26
CA PRO A 35 -5.71 1.00 -9.61
C PRO A 35 -4.22 1.02 -10.00
N ALA A 36 -3.81 1.99 -10.82
CA ALA A 36 -2.47 2.16 -11.36
C ALA A 36 -1.35 2.04 -10.31
N TRP A 37 -1.50 2.71 -9.16
CA TRP A 37 -0.49 2.67 -8.10
C TRP A 37 -0.27 1.27 -7.51
N ILE A 38 -1.33 0.46 -7.40
CA ILE A 38 -1.22 -0.95 -6.96
C ILE A 38 -0.42 -1.77 -7.97
N ILE A 39 -0.64 -1.54 -9.27
CA ILE A 39 0.12 -2.20 -10.33
C ILE A 39 1.60 -1.80 -10.23
N CYS A 40 1.90 -0.53 -9.98
CA CYS A 40 3.28 -0.07 -9.76
C CYS A 40 3.93 -0.72 -8.54
N ILE A 41 3.20 -0.87 -7.42
CA ILE A 41 3.70 -1.53 -6.21
C ILE A 41 4.04 -3.00 -6.51
N LEU A 42 3.14 -3.72 -7.19
CA LEU A 42 3.33 -5.12 -7.54
C LEU A 42 4.48 -5.31 -8.54
N ALA A 43 4.55 -4.48 -9.58
CA ALA A 43 5.65 -4.49 -10.54
C ALA A 43 6.97 -4.13 -9.87
N GLY A 44 6.98 -3.10 -9.02
CA GLY A 44 8.13 -2.70 -8.22
C GLY A 44 8.60 -3.81 -7.29
N LEU A 45 7.68 -4.60 -6.72
CA LEU A 45 8.01 -5.75 -5.90
C LEU A 45 8.74 -6.81 -6.73
N ALA A 46 8.18 -7.20 -7.88
CA ALA A 46 8.79 -8.18 -8.77
C ALA A 46 10.21 -7.76 -9.20
N VAL A 47 10.39 -6.49 -9.61
CA VAL A 47 11.69 -5.94 -9.99
C VAL A 47 12.66 -5.93 -8.81
N SER A 48 12.21 -5.54 -7.61
CA SER A 48 13.05 -5.49 -6.41
C SER A 48 13.55 -6.88 -6.00
N ILE A 49 12.73 -7.93 -6.15
CA ILE A 49 13.14 -9.32 -5.88
C ILE A 49 14.24 -9.73 -6.86
N VAL A 50 14.08 -9.43 -8.15
CA VAL A 50 15.08 -9.75 -9.18
C VAL A 50 16.39 -9.02 -8.88
N LEU A 51 16.35 -7.73 -8.53
CA LEU A 51 17.53 -6.96 -8.16
C LEU A 51 18.21 -7.49 -6.90
N MET A 52 17.44 -7.82 -5.86
CA MET A 52 17.99 -8.45 -4.66
C MET A 52 18.67 -9.79 -4.96
N TRP A 53 18.08 -10.59 -5.86
CA TRP A 53 18.68 -11.83 -6.29
C TRP A 53 20.01 -11.60 -7.03
N GLN A 54 20.10 -10.57 -7.88
CA GLN A 54 21.36 -10.17 -8.49
C GLN A 54 22.40 -9.73 -7.45
N LEU A 55 22.02 -8.88 -6.47
CA LEU A 55 22.92 -8.41 -5.42
C LEU A 55 23.51 -9.56 -4.59
N VAL A 56 22.70 -10.56 -4.29
CA VAL A 56 23.17 -11.79 -3.62
C VAL A 56 24.11 -12.59 -4.53
N ARG A 57 23.76 -12.75 -5.81
CA ARG A 57 24.58 -13.47 -6.79
C ARG A 57 25.96 -12.86 -6.97
N TYR A 58 26.06 -11.54 -6.99
CA TYR A 58 27.31 -10.81 -7.10
C TYR A 58 28.07 -10.67 -5.76
N ARG A 59 27.59 -11.28 -4.66
CA ARG A 59 28.18 -11.17 -3.32
C ARG A 59 28.25 -9.72 -2.80
N LEU A 60 27.35 -8.84 -3.26
CA LEU A 60 27.26 -7.48 -2.73
C LEU A 60 26.49 -7.42 -1.41
N ALA A 61 25.63 -8.42 -1.13
CA ALA A 61 24.88 -8.53 0.13
C ALA A 61 25.67 -8.21 1.41
N PRO A 62 26.91 -8.72 1.64
CA PRO A 62 27.70 -8.38 2.83
C PRO A 62 28.18 -6.91 2.90
N TYR A 63 28.23 -6.18 1.79
CA TYR A 63 28.56 -4.75 1.76
C TYR A 63 27.32 -3.86 1.97
N LEU A 64 26.14 -4.42 1.74
CA LEU A 64 24.85 -3.78 1.85
C LEU A 64 24.28 -4.05 3.25
N GLY A 65 24.60 -3.16 4.21
CA GLY A 65 24.24 -3.17 5.64
C GLY A 65 23.10 -4.10 6.09
N SER A 66 22.00 -3.54 6.61
CA SER A 66 20.90 -4.33 7.18
C SER A 66 19.90 -4.77 6.10
N PRO A 67 19.71 -6.08 5.82
CA PRO A 67 18.81 -6.55 4.77
C PRO A 67 17.36 -6.07 4.95
N LEU A 68 16.94 -5.90 6.20
CA LEU A 68 15.62 -5.39 6.56
C LEU A 68 15.35 -3.96 6.10
N LEU A 69 16.38 -3.11 5.94
CA LEU A 69 16.20 -1.75 5.43
C LEU A 69 16.34 -1.71 3.91
N ILE A 70 17.18 -2.58 3.36
CA ILE A 70 17.52 -2.53 1.94
C ILE A 70 16.40 -3.13 1.11
N ALA A 71 15.76 -4.22 1.55
CA ALA A 71 14.62 -4.81 0.85
C ALA A 71 13.45 -3.82 0.67
N PRO A 72 12.91 -3.18 1.72
CA PRO A 72 11.80 -2.24 1.56
C PRO A 72 12.21 -0.94 0.86
N SER A 73 13.44 -0.45 1.04
CA SER A 73 13.90 0.76 0.34
C SER A 73 14.09 0.52 -1.15
N LEU A 74 14.66 -0.63 -1.54
CA LEU A 74 14.77 -1.03 -2.94
C LEU A 74 13.40 -1.21 -3.58
N TRP A 75 12.46 -1.82 -2.85
CA TRP A 75 11.08 -1.97 -3.30
C TRP A 75 10.38 -0.62 -3.51
N ALA A 76 10.49 0.29 -2.54
CA ALA A 76 9.94 1.63 -2.65
C ALA A 76 10.54 2.39 -3.84
N LEU A 77 11.87 2.36 -4.00
CA LEU A 77 12.56 2.95 -5.14
C LEU A 77 12.07 2.41 -6.48
N CYS A 78 11.97 1.08 -6.63
CA CYS A 78 11.47 0.47 -7.87
C CYS A 78 10.03 0.89 -8.15
N THR A 79 9.18 0.88 -7.13
CA THR A 79 7.78 1.30 -7.23
C THR A 79 7.68 2.76 -7.70
N PHE A 80 8.44 3.67 -7.10
CA PHE A 80 8.44 5.08 -7.48
C PHE A 80 9.04 5.33 -8.86
N ILE A 81 10.11 4.63 -9.24
CA ILE A 81 10.69 4.73 -10.59
C ILE A 81 9.65 4.32 -11.64
N ILE A 82 9.00 3.16 -11.46
CA ILE A 82 7.95 2.69 -12.37
C ILE A 82 6.83 3.71 -12.41
N TRP A 83 6.38 4.19 -11.25
CA TRP A 83 5.30 5.15 -11.17
C TRP A 83 5.63 6.47 -11.90
N LEU A 84 6.83 7.03 -11.70
CA LEU A 84 7.27 8.23 -12.40
C LEU A 84 7.36 8.00 -13.92
N LEU A 85 7.96 6.88 -14.35
CA LEU A 85 8.12 6.59 -15.78
C LEU A 85 6.80 6.48 -16.55
N PHE A 86 5.72 5.99 -15.91
CA PHE A 86 4.43 5.78 -16.58
C PHE A 86 3.40 6.87 -16.31
N TYR A 87 3.50 7.59 -15.20
CA TYR A 87 2.45 8.51 -14.75
C TYR A 87 2.92 9.96 -14.57
N SER A 88 4.23 10.25 -14.58
CA SER A 88 4.74 11.62 -14.47
C SER A 88 5.16 12.26 -15.81
N THR A 89 4.77 11.65 -16.94
CA THR A 89 4.98 12.17 -18.31
C THR A 89 3.64 12.51 -18.94
#